data_AF-A0A6H0KRP9-F1
#
_entry.id   AF-A0A6H0KRP9-F1
#
_cell.length_a   1.000
_cell.length_b   1.000
_cell.length_c   1.000
_cell.angle_alpha   90.00
_cell.angle_beta   90.00
_cell.angle_gamma   90.00
#
_symmetry.space_group_name_H-M   'P 1'
#
loop_
_entity.id
_entity.type
_entity.pdbx_description
1 polymer ?
#
loop_
_entity_poly.entity_id
_entity_poly.type
_entity_poly.pdbx_seq_one_letter_code
_entity_poly.pdbx_strand_id
1 'polypeptide(L)'
;MASKKTPKREAKTRVKNNAQNRKKSGGRCKKAEIISEEELEKRGGLTGDETALFTVYLQKFDEGDVHMKHSKKLKDLAKQIYEKEHLYVHKQGGYKLMEVSSIETELSVIRGALREQRKEKERQAKEKASNKYLQK
;
A
#
# COMPACT_ATOMS: atom_id res chain seq x y z
N MET A 1 18.45 35.06 33.95
CA MET A 1 17.90 35.36 32.60
C MET A 1 18.28 34.20 31.69
N ALA A 2 17.38 33.25 31.46
CA ALA A 2 16.34 33.26 30.41
C ALA A 2 16.90 32.97 29.00
N SER A 3 16.76 31.71 28.58
CA SER A 3 16.26 31.24 27.27
C SER A 3 16.97 29.93 26.87
N LYS A 4 16.32 28.76 26.91
CA LYS A 4 15.25 28.20 26.04
C LYS A 4 15.79 27.45 24.81
N LYS A 5 15.34 26.18 24.75
CA LYS A 5 14.91 25.38 23.58
C LYS A 5 15.94 24.55 22.80
N THR A 6 15.81 23.22 23.00
CA THR A 6 15.85 22.17 21.95
C THR A 6 14.89 22.53 20.79
N PRO A 7 15.13 22.14 19.52
CA PRO A 7 15.05 20.75 19.01
C PRO A 7 16.19 20.46 17.99
N LYS A 8 16.43 19.30 17.39
CA LYS A 8 15.54 18.43 16.63
C LYS A 8 16.31 17.15 16.30
N ARG A 9 15.75 16.03 16.70
CA ARG A 9 16.20 14.67 16.41
C ARG A 9 15.88 14.39 14.94
N GLU A 10 16.86 14.54 14.05
CA GLU A 10 16.72 14.09 12.66
C GLU A 10 16.98 12.60 12.60
N ALA A 11 15.95 11.80 12.88
CA ALA A 11 15.92 10.41 12.49
C ALA A 11 15.82 10.37 10.96
N LYS A 12 16.98 10.25 10.30
CA LYS A 12 17.06 9.94 8.87
C LYS A 12 16.45 8.56 8.65
N THR A 13 15.18 8.52 8.29
CA THR A 13 14.48 7.31 7.83
C THR A 13 15.10 6.91 6.49
N ARG A 14 16.19 6.16 6.58
CA ARG A 14 16.91 5.60 5.46
C ARG A 14 16.07 4.45 4.93
N VAL A 15 15.18 4.73 3.99
CA VAL A 15 14.42 3.73 3.23
C VAL A 15 15.44 2.86 2.50
N LYS A 16 15.79 1.72 3.09
CA LYS A 16 16.62 0.70 2.45
C LYS A 16 15.70 -0.08 1.53
N ASN A 17 15.63 0.34 0.27
CA ASN A 17 15.17 -0.50 -0.82
C ASN A 17 16.19 -1.63 -1.01
N ASN A 18 16.05 -2.71 -0.25
CA ASN A 18 16.81 -3.92 -0.46
C ASN A 18 15.96 -4.88 -1.30
N ALA A 19 16.05 -4.71 -2.62
CA ALA A 19 15.56 -5.66 -3.61
C ALA A 19 16.45 -6.91 -3.59
N GLN A 20 16.35 -7.70 -2.52
CA GLN A 20 16.95 -9.02 -2.46
C GLN A 20 15.86 -10.07 -2.63
N ASN A 21 15.94 -10.78 -3.75
CA ASN A 21 15.53 -12.16 -4.00
C ASN A 21 15.32 -13.04 -2.74
N ARG A 22 14.27 -12.78 -1.97
CA ARG A 22 13.95 -13.56 -0.77
C ARG A 22 13.35 -14.91 -1.16
N LYS A 23 14.10 -15.98 -0.91
CA LYS A 23 13.60 -17.36 -0.88
C LYS A 23 12.39 -17.40 0.08
N LYS A 24 11.17 -17.52 -0.47
CA LYS A 24 9.92 -17.64 0.30
C LYS A 24 9.90 -19.00 1.00
N SER A 25 10.36 -19.07 2.25
CA SER A 25 10.11 -20.24 3.09
C SER A 25 8.63 -20.27 3.44
N GLY A 26 7.89 -21.22 2.88
CA GLY A 26 6.44 -21.38 3.04
C GLY A 26 6.00 -21.83 4.44
N GLY A 27 6.35 -21.06 5.47
CA GLY A 27 5.85 -21.26 6.83
C GLY A 27 4.37 -20.86 6.92
N ARG A 28 3.51 -21.79 7.35
CA ARG A 28 2.10 -21.51 7.66
C ARG A 28 2.00 -20.41 8.72
N CYS A 29 1.73 -19.17 8.30
CA CYS A 29 1.50 -18.06 9.22
C CYS A 29 0.12 -18.22 9.88
N LYS A 30 0.07 -18.19 11.21
CA LYS A 30 -1.20 -18.20 11.96
C LYS A 30 -1.79 -16.77 11.92
N LYS A 31 -3.06 -16.63 11.50
CA LYS A 31 -3.75 -15.33 11.30
C LYS A 31 -3.74 -14.38 12.53
N ALA A 32 -3.53 -14.92 13.73
CA ALA A 32 -3.54 -14.15 14.99
C ALA A 32 -2.16 -14.02 15.65
N GLU A 33 -1.10 -14.55 15.04
CA GLU A 33 0.25 -14.53 15.60
C GLU A 33 0.86 -13.13 15.46
N ILE A 34 1.44 -12.63 16.55
CA ILE A 34 2.28 -11.44 16.55
C ILE A 34 3.72 -11.93 16.46
N ILE A 35 4.41 -11.54 15.40
CA ILE A 35 5.80 -11.91 15.16
C ILE A 35 6.73 -10.73 15.44
N SER A 36 7.97 -11.00 15.83
CA SER A 36 9.01 -9.98 15.96
C SER A 36 9.45 -9.48 14.58
N GLU A 37 10.14 -8.34 14.54
CA GLU A 37 10.74 -7.80 13.31
C GLU A 37 11.71 -8.79 12.63
N GLU A 38 12.48 -9.53 13.43
CA GLU A 38 13.42 -10.55 12.93
C GLU A 38 12.69 -11.70 12.22
N GLU A 39 11.56 -12.17 12.78
CA GLU A 39 10.72 -13.19 12.17
C GLU A 39 10.03 -12.67 10.89
N LEU A 40 9.60 -11.40 10.89
CA LEU A 40 9.04 -10.75 9.71
C LEU A 40 10.04 -10.74 8.56
N GLU A 41 11.28 -10.40 8.85
CA GLU A 41 12.37 -10.41 7.88
C GLU A 41 12.67 -11.83 7.38
N LYS A 42 12.71 -12.84 8.25
CA LYS A 42 12.91 -14.24 7.84
C LYS A 42 11.82 -14.72 6.89
N ARG A 43 10.56 -14.33 7.15
CA ARG A 43 9.39 -14.70 6.33
C ARG A 43 9.28 -13.88 5.04
N GLY A 44 10.03 -12.78 4.93
CA GLY A 44 9.94 -11.87 3.80
C GLY A 44 8.66 -11.05 3.75
N GLY A 45 8.05 -10.81 4.92
CA GLY A 45 6.85 -9.98 5.00
C GLY A 45 7.14 -8.53 4.65
N LEU A 46 6.12 -7.89 4.07
CA LEU A 46 6.16 -6.47 3.75
C LEU A 46 5.47 -5.67 4.84
N THR A 47 6.10 -4.58 5.24
CA THR A 47 5.56 -3.58 6.17
C THR A 47 5.88 -2.20 5.63
N GLY A 48 4.98 -1.24 5.81
CA GLY A 48 5.10 0.11 5.24
C GLY A 48 3.80 0.57 4.62
N ASP A 49 3.89 1.50 3.67
CA ASP A 49 2.72 2.03 2.97
C ASP A 49 2.25 1.08 1.86
N GLU A 50 1.20 0.31 2.13
CA GLU A 50 0.54 -0.56 1.15
C GLU A 50 -0.18 0.18 0.01
N THR A 51 -0.36 1.50 0.10
CA THR A 51 -1.16 2.27 -0.85
C THR A 51 -0.60 2.16 -2.27
N ALA A 52 0.72 2.28 -2.43
CA ALA A 52 1.38 2.19 -3.73
C ALA A 52 1.21 0.79 -4.35
N LEU A 53 1.35 -0.26 -3.54
CA LEU A 53 1.17 -1.63 -3.96
C LEU A 53 -0.27 -1.88 -4.42
N PHE A 54 -1.24 -1.53 -3.59
CA PHE A 54 -2.66 -1.67 -3.88
C PHE A 54 -3.08 -0.88 -5.12
N THR A 55 -2.52 0.31 -5.33
CA THR A 55 -2.76 1.12 -6.53
C THR A 55 -2.35 0.38 -7.81
N VAL A 56 -1.17 -0.26 -7.84
CA VAL A 56 -0.70 -1.03 -9.00
C VAL A 56 -1.62 -2.23 -9.26
N TYR A 57 -2.04 -2.93 -8.21
CA TYR A 57 -3.00 -4.04 -8.33
C TYR A 57 -4.36 -3.58 -8.84
N LEU A 58 -4.89 -2.47 -8.32
CA LEU A 58 -6.16 -1.88 -8.74
C LEU A 58 -6.11 -1.42 -10.19
N GLN A 59 -5.00 -0.82 -10.63
CA GLN A 59 -4.82 -0.40 -12.01
C GLN A 59 -4.89 -1.60 -12.96
N LYS A 60 -4.13 -2.66 -12.69
CA LYS A 60 -4.18 -3.92 -13.47
C LYS A 60 -5.58 -4.56 -13.44
N PHE A 61 -6.26 -4.45 -12.31
CA PHE A 61 -7.61 -4.96 -12.14
C PHE A 61 -8.64 -4.19 -12.96
N ASP A 62 -8.61 -2.85 -12.95
CA ASP A 62 -9.48 -2.00 -13.77
C ASP A 62 -9.11 -2.08 -15.27
N GLU A 63 -7.84 -2.34 -15.63
CA GLU A 63 -7.39 -2.65 -17.00
C GLU A 63 -7.87 -4.03 -17.50
N GLY A 64 -8.37 -4.88 -16.60
CA GLY A 64 -8.88 -6.21 -16.96
C GLY A 64 -7.78 -7.23 -17.27
N ASP A 65 -6.64 -7.14 -16.58
CA ASP A 65 -5.50 -8.04 -16.76
C ASP A 65 -5.93 -9.51 -16.68
N VAL A 66 -5.73 -10.23 -17.79
CA VAL A 66 -6.16 -11.63 -18.01
C VAL A 66 -5.46 -12.60 -17.04
N HIS A 67 -4.35 -12.21 -16.42
CA HIS A 67 -3.63 -13.02 -15.43
C HIS A 67 -4.23 -12.95 -14.03
N MET A 68 -5.23 -12.10 -13.81
CA MET A 68 -6.11 -12.22 -12.66
C MET A 68 -7.01 -13.44 -12.91
N LYS A 69 -6.50 -14.63 -12.57
CA LYS A 69 -7.24 -15.92 -12.60
C LYS A 69 -8.55 -15.92 -11.80
N HIS A 70 -8.85 -14.82 -11.13
CA HIS A 70 -9.94 -14.72 -10.18
C HIS A 70 -10.99 -13.69 -10.59
N SER A 71 -12.13 -13.74 -9.89
CA SER A 71 -13.33 -12.98 -10.23
C SER A 71 -13.08 -11.47 -10.32
N LYS A 72 -13.91 -10.74 -11.08
CA LYS A 72 -13.93 -9.26 -11.10
C LYS A 72 -14.43 -8.61 -9.79
N LYS A 73 -14.17 -9.24 -8.63
CA LYS A 73 -14.61 -8.79 -7.30
C LYS A 73 -13.39 -8.38 -6.48
N LEU A 74 -13.50 -7.27 -5.73
CA LEU A 74 -12.42 -6.76 -4.86
C LEU A 74 -11.98 -7.78 -3.81
N LYS A 75 -12.92 -8.53 -3.24
CA LYS A 75 -12.63 -9.64 -2.32
C LYS A 75 -11.65 -10.66 -2.88
N ASP A 76 -11.70 -10.88 -4.20
CA ASP A 76 -10.84 -11.86 -4.85
C ASP A 76 -9.42 -11.31 -5.04
N LEU A 77 -9.34 -10.05 -5.47
CA LEU A 77 -8.08 -9.30 -5.49
C LEU A 77 -7.41 -9.28 -4.10
N ALA A 78 -8.20 -9.05 -3.05
CA ALA A 78 -7.70 -9.04 -1.68
C ALA A 78 -7.09 -10.38 -1.25
N LYS A 79 -7.73 -11.51 -1.59
CA LYS A 79 -7.18 -12.85 -1.35
C LYS A 79 -5.89 -13.07 -2.11
N GLN A 80 -5.85 -12.67 -3.37
CA GLN A 80 -4.67 -12.83 -4.21
C GLN A 80 -3.48 -12.04 -3.65
N ILE A 81 -3.69 -10.81 -3.19
CA ILE A 81 -2.65 -10.00 -2.58
C ILE A 81 -2.22 -10.60 -1.25
N TYR A 82 -3.16 -11.06 -0.43
CA TYR A 82 -2.85 -11.75 0.84
C TYR A 82 -1.92 -12.95 0.64
N GLU A 83 -2.19 -13.79 -0.36
CA GLU A 83 -1.37 -14.96 -0.67
C GLU A 83 0.00 -14.62 -1.28
N LYS A 84 0.11 -13.49 -2.00
CA LYS A 84 1.34 -13.10 -2.72
C LYS A 84 2.30 -12.26 -1.88
N GLU A 85 1.77 -11.26 -1.18
CA GLU A 85 2.54 -10.14 -0.60
C GLU A 85 2.73 -10.24 0.91
N HIS A 86 2.00 -11.11 1.62
CA HIS A 86 2.11 -11.30 3.08
C HIS A 86 2.33 -9.97 3.84
N LEU A 87 1.33 -9.10 3.79
CA LEU A 87 1.38 -7.76 4.38
C LEU A 87 1.24 -7.83 5.91
N TYR A 88 2.05 -7.07 6.64
CA TYR A 88 2.01 -7.03 8.09
C TYR A 88 1.78 -5.62 8.64
N VAL A 89 0.91 -5.54 9.64
CA VAL A 89 0.56 -4.32 10.37
C VAL A 89 1.24 -4.32 11.73
N HIS A 90 1.85 -3.20 12.11
CA HIS A 90 2.45 -3.03 13.43
C HIS A 90 1.38 -3.08 14.54
N LYS A 91 1.63 -3.87 15.59
CA LYS A 91 0.79 -4.02 16.80
C LYS A 91 1.65 -3.90 18.06
N GLN A 92 1.01 -3.79 19.23
CA GLN A 92 1.75 -3.74 20.50
C GLN A 92 2.53 -5.05 20.69
N GLY A 93 3.85 -4.96 20.63
CA GLY A 93 4.75 -6.11 20.78
C GLY A 93 5.23 -6.77 19.48
N GLY A 94 4.93 -6.23 18.30
CA GLY A 94 5.48 -6.73 17.03
C GLY A 94 4.60 -6.47 15.82
N TYR A 95 4.62 -7.41 14.87
CA TYR A 95 3.90 -7.32 13.60
C TYR A 95 2.86 -8.42 13.49
N LYS A 96 1.65 -8.07 13.04
CA LYS A 96 0.56 -9.02 12.81
C LYS A 96 0.24 -9.08 11.32
N LEU A 97 0.05 -10.28 10.79
CA LEU A 97 -0.37 -10.47 9.40
C LEU A 97 -1.72 -9.79 9.17
N MET A 98 -1.82 -9.01 8.11
CA MET A 98 -3.02 -8.27 7.76
C MET A 98 -4.13 -9.22 7.29
N GLU A 99 -5.36 -8.98 7.73
CA GLU A 99 -6.49 -9.82 7.36
C GLU A 99 -6.99 -9.48 5.94
N VAL A 100 -7.52 -10.48 5.24
CA VAL A 100 -8.10 -10.30 3.89
C VAL A 100 -9.17 -9.20 3.89
N SER A 101 -10.00 -9.13 4.93
CA SER A 101 -11.04 -8.09 5.06
C SER A 101 -10.44 -6.68 5.20
N SER A 102 -9.29 -6.55 5.88
CA SER A 102 -8.57 -5.28 5.97
C SER A 102 -8.02 -4.88 4.60
N ILE A 103 -7.38 -5.82 3.88
CA ILE A 103 -6.92 -5.59 2.51
C ILE A 103 -8.08 -5.16 1.60
N GLU A 104 -9.24 -5.83 1.70
CA GLU A 104 -10.42 -5.48 0.91
C GLU A 104 -10.92 -4.06 1.21
N THR A 105 -10.92 -3.66 2.47
CA THR A 105 -11.33 -2.31 2.89
C THR A 105 -10.39 -1.25 2.34
N GLU A 106 -9.08 -1.44 2.50
CA GLU A 106 -8.05 -0.53 1.98
C GLU A 106 -8.12 -0.40 0.46
N LEU A 107 -8.30 -1.51 -0.25
CA LEU A 107 -8.51 -1.49 -1.71
C LEU A 107 -9.73 -0.64 -2.09
N SER A 108 -10.83 -0.72 -1.32
CA SER A 108 -12.03 0.08 -1.57
C SER A 108 -11.77 1.58 -1.37
N VAL A 109 -11.09 1.94 -0.28
CA VAL A 109 -10.71 3.33 0.04
C VAL A 109 -9.82 3.91 -1.06
N ILE A 110 -8.76 3.20 -1.43
CA ILE A 110 -7.80 3.64 -2.46
C ILE A 110 -8.48 3.75 -3.82
N ARG A 111 -9.33 2.78 -4.19
CA ARG A 111 -10.08 2.84 -5.45
C ARG A 111 -11.00 4.05 -5.50
N GLY A 112 -11.61 4.43 -4.38
CA GLY A 112 -12.37 5.67 -4.24
C GLY A 112 -11.49 6.89 -4.51
N ALA A 113 -10.37 7.01 -3.78
CA ALA A 113 -9.43 8.12 -3.92
C ALA A 113 -8.86 8.25 -5.35
N LEU A 114 -8.56 7.14 -6.03
CA LEU A 114 -8.09 7.13 -7.42
C LEU A 114 -9.14 7.68 -8.40
N ARG A 115 -10.42 7.34 -8.19
CA ARG A 115 -11.53 7.88 -9.00
C ARG A 115 -11.68 9.38 -8.81
N GLU A 116 -11.58 9.87 -7.58
CA GLU A 116 -11.65 11.30 -7.28
C GLU A 116 -10.47 12.06 -7.88
N GLN A 117 -9.24 11.57 -7.70
CA GLN A 117 -8.06 12.15 -8.33
C GLN A 117 -8.18 12.24 -9.85
N ARG A 118 -8.74 11.21 -10.51
CA ARG A 118 -8.94 11.24 -11.97
C ARG A 118 -9.91 12.35 -12.38
N LYS A 119 -11.03 12.50 -11.67
CA LYS A 119 -12.03 13.55 -11.94
C LYS A 119 -11.45 14.94 -11.71
N GLU A 120 -10.68 15.12 -10.64
CA GLU A 120 -10.01 16.39 -10.33
C GLU A 120 -9.01 16.77 -11.43
N LYS A 121 -8.19 15.81 -11.89
CA LYS A 121 -7.28 16.02 -13.03
C LYS A 121 -8.00 16.39 -14.31
N GLU A 122 -9.15 15.78 -14.59
CA GLU A 122 -9.96 16.12 -15.77
C GLU A 122 -10.55 17.54 -15.69
N ARG A 123 -11.04 17.95 -14.51
CA ARG A 123 -11.51 19.33 -14.27
C ARG A 123 -10.40 20.34 -14.47
N GLN A 124 -9.25 20.10 -13.83
CA GLN A 124 -8.08 20.97 -13.98
C GLN A 124 -7.57 21.02 -15.42
N ALA A 125 -7.62 19.91 -16.17
CA ALA A 125 -7.25 19.89 -17.58
C ALA A 125 -8.20 20.74 -18.43
N LYS A 126 -9.51 20.65 -18.20
CA LYS A 126 -10.52 21.48 -18.88
C LYS A 126 -10.39 22.96 -18.54
N GLU A 127 -10.14 23.28 -17.27
CA GLU A 127 -9.91 24.66 -16.81
C GLU A 127 -8.63 25.26 -17.42
N LYS A 128 -7.52 24.51 -17.41
CA LYS A 128 -6.26 24.92 -18.07
C LYS A 128 -6.44 25.10 -19.57
N ALA A 129 -7.19 24.23 -20.23
CA ALA A 129 -7.50 24.36 -21.65
C ALA A 129 -8.32 25.64 -21.89
N SER A 130 -9.40 25.87 -21.14
CA SER A 130 -10.26 27.05 -21.27
C SER A 130 -9.52 28.38 -21.01
N ASN A 131 -8.68 28.45 -19.96
CA ASN A 131 -7.91 29.64 -19.64
C ASN A 131 -6.86 29.96 -20.73
N LYS A 132 -6.31 28.94 -21.40
CA LYS A 132 -5.41 29.11 -22.55
C LYS A 132 -6.09 29.73 -23.78
N TYR A 133 -7.40 29.53 -23.95
CA TYR A 133 -8.17 30.14 -25.04
C TYR A 133 -8.65 31.56 -24.72
N LEU A 134 -8.70 31.95 -23.44
CA LEU A 134 -9.13 33.28 -23.00
C LEU A 134 -8.00 34.34 -22.98
N GLN A 135 -6.74 33.91 -23.10
CA GLN A 135 -5.55 34.77 -23.12
C GLN A 135 -5.01 35.06 -24.54
N LYS A 136 -5.78 34.76 -25.59
CA LYS A 136 -5.49 35.10 -26.99
C LYS A 136 -6.54 36.07 -27.50
#